data_AF-A0A2N2V064-F1
#
_entry.id   AF-A0A2N2V064-F1
#
_cell.length_a   1.000
_cell.length_b   1.000
_cell.length_c   1.000
_cell.angle_alpha   90.00
_cell.angle_beta   90.00
_cell.angle_gamma   90.00
#
_symmetry.space_group_name_H-M   'P 1'
#
loop_
_entity.id
_entity.type
_entity.pdbx_description
1 polymer ?
#
loop_
_entity_poly.entity_id
_entity_poly.type
_entity_poly.pdbx_seq_one_letter_code
_entity_poly.pdbx_strand_id
1 'polypeptide(L)'
;MSGMGLVRNLSEAAMLSPAVLSFLTQYAAASNVYEQKVLLEQLVNAWASTGDSPSQGVQYEFAGIQHYVNNDPLAGETDAYKTMLGKLHVLEVFNAESFAASGVTNLALRADQVTLINEGYDALKAGVFDSLISKTLLKPYFDAVAVVDDGSSVRLDYSGVVTLLNQRINTDPSAGMAEMVELYRQAGGFFVESGWDIVEYFEGAINAHPADDNLTALLTSYGIVAGGVGNDSITTTATLITVFGGDGNDSISSGSENATIYGGDGNDTITDSYGSDTIEGGAGDDVIADQGSGTNVLRGGEGNDTITYCYYANNTVEGGAGDDLIKADYTSYSNYTYASTF
;
A
#
# COMPACT_ATOMS: atom_id res chain seq x y z
N MET A 1 21.05 -7.12 3.73
CA MET A 1 20.46 -6.75 5.03
C MET A 1 21.34 -7.32 6.13
N SER A 2 21.80 -6.49 7.07
CA SER A 2 22.48 -6.97 8.29
C SER A 2 21.57 -7.95 9.05
N GLY A 3 22.16 -8.85 9.86
CA GLY A 3 21.37 -9.72 10.72
C GLY A 3 20.49 -8.91 11.68
N MET A 4 19.29 -9.40 11.98
CA MET A 4 18.37 -8.83 12.97
C MET A 4 18.11 -9.87 14.06
N GLY A 5 18.18 -9.47 15.33
CA GLY A 5 17.99 -10.38 16.45
C GLY A 5 18.94 -11.59 16.41
N LEU A 6 18.36 -12.79 16.40
CA LEU A 6 19.08 -14.07 16.36
C LEU A 6 19.31 -14.59 14.93
N VAL A 7 18.78 -13.93 13.89
CA VAL A 7 19.06 -14.33 12.51
C VAL A 7 20.40 -13.76 12.02
N ARG A 8 21.11 -14.58 11.24
CA ARG A 8 22.30 -14.14 10.50
C ARG A 8 21.94 -13.10 9.45
N ASN A 9 22.91 -12.34 8.96
CA ASN A 9 22.73 -11.53 7.75
C ASN A 9 22.20 -12.42 6.61
N LEU A 10 21.27 -11.92 5.79
CA LEU A 10 20.66 -12.71 4.71
C LEU A 10 21.71 -13.40 3.80
N SER A 11 22.83 -12.72 3.51
CA SER A 11 23.92 -13.30 2.72
C SER A 11 24.61 -14.47 3.42
N GLU A 12 24.88 -14.35 4.73
CA GLU A 12 25.46 -15.42 5.54
C GLU A 12 24.46 -16.58 5.73
N ALA A 13 23.18 -16.27 5.93
CA ALA A 13 22.10 -17.25 6.02
C ALA A 13 22.00 -18.06 4.72
N ALA A 14 22.07 -17.41 3.55
CA ALA A 14 22.09 -18.07 2.26
C ALA A 14 23.34 -18.94 2.05
N MET A 15 24.51 -18.51 2.54
CA MET A 15 25.73 -19.32 2.43
C MET A 15 25.68 -20.61 3.26
N LEU A 16 24.95 -20.62 4.38
CA LEU A 16 24.93 -21.72 5.35
C LEU A 16 23.66 -22.58 5.30
N SER A 17 22.56 -22.06 4.73
CA SER A 17 21.29 -22.77 4.58
C SER A 17 20.94 -22.95 3.09
N PRO A 18 20.99 -24.19 2.57
CA PRO A 18 20.56 -24.48 1.20
C PRO A 18 19.11 -24.07 0.92
N ALA A 19 18.25 -24.12 1.93
CA ALA A 19 16.85 -23.68 1.81
C ALA A 19 16.77 -22.16 1.60
N VAL A 20 17.48 -21.37 2.41
CA VAL A 20 17.53 -19.90 2.25
C VAL A 20 18.11 -19.53 0.88
N LEU A 21 19.20 -20.17 0.46
CA LEU A 21 19.78 -19.93 -0.86
C LEU A 21 18.80 -20.24 -1.99
N SER A 22 18.08 -21.36 -1.89
CA SER A 22 17.09 -21.76 -2.88
C SER A 22 15.96 -20.75 -3.00
N PHE A 23 15.33 -20.37 -1.89
CA PHE A 23 14.24 -19.39 -1.93
C PHE A 23 14.72 -18.00 -2.32
N LEU A 24 15.91 -17.57 -1.90
CA LEU A 24 16.46 -16.29 -2.31
C LEU A 24 16.76 -16.25 -3.82
N THR A 25 17.25 -17.36 -4.37
CA THR A 25 17.50 -17.48 -5.82
C THR A 25 16.19 -17.46 -6.59
N GLN A 26 15.16 -18.18 -6.12
CA GLN A 26 13.84 -18.16 -6.73
C GLN A 26 13.21 -16.77 -6.65
N TYR A 27 13.28 -16.10 -5.49
CA TYR A 27 12.76 -14.74 -5.30
C TYR A 27 13.44 -13.74 -6.24
N ALA A 28 14.76 -13.83 -6.40
CA ALA A 28 15.51 -12.95 -7.32
C ALA A 28 15.21 -13.24 -8.80
N ALA A 29 14.78 -14.46 -9.13
CA ALA A 29 14.41 -14.89 -10.47
C ALA A 29 12.90 -14.77 -10.76
N ALA A 30 12.10 -14.40 -9.77
CA ALA A 30 10.66 -14.23 -9.91
C ALA A 30 10.36 -13.20 -10.99
N SER A 31 9.34 -13.48 -11.79
CA SER A 31 9.05 -12.72 -12.99
C SER A 31 8.14 -11.52 -12.73
N ASN A 32 7.45 -11.45 -11.59
CA ASN A 32 6.49 -10.40 -11.24
C ASN A 32 6.34 -10.25 -9.70
N VAL A 33 5.68 -9.16 -9.29
CA VAL A 33 5.48 -8.80 -7.88
C VAL A 33 4.68 -9.88 -7.12
N TYR A 34 3.68 -10.49 -7.75
CA TYR A 34 2.84 -11.51 -7.13
C TYR A 34 3.66 -12.76 -6.76
N GLU A 35 4.50 -13.24 -7.67
CA GLU A 35 5.43 -14.35 -7.42
C GLU A 35 6.42 -14.00 -6.31
N GLN A 36 6.96 -12.78 -6.31
CA GLN A 36 7.85 -12.33 -5.24
C GLN A 36 7.16 -12.33 -3.87
N LYS A 37 5.92 -11.85 -3.77
CA LYS A 37 5.17 -11.85 -2.50
C LYS A 37 4.91 -13.27 -1.98
N VAL A 38 4.62 -14.24 -2.85
CA VAL A 38 4.48 -15.65 -2.46
C VAL A 38 5.82 -16.23 -1.98
N LEU A 39 6.90 -16.00 -2.72
CA LEU A 39 8.23 -16.51 -2.37
C LEU A 39 8.82 -15.84 -1.12
N LEU A 40 8.45 -14.59 -0.85
CA LEU A 40 8.89 -13.83 0.32
C LEU A 40 8.52 -14.54 1.62
N GLU A 41 7.30 -15.07 1.71
CA GLU A 41 6.86 -15.80 2.89
C GLU A 41 7.71 -17.05 3.13
N GLN A 42 8.04 -17.79 2.06
CA GLN A 42 8.91 -18.96 2.15
C GLN A 42 10.35 -18.58 2.53
N LEU A 43 10.87 -17.49 1.96
CA LEU A 43 12.19 -16.96 2.27
C LEU A 43 12.31 -16.51 3.73
N VAL A 44 11.34 -15.74 4.25
CA VAL A 44 11.34 -15.25 5.63
C VAL A 44 11.27 -16.41 6.63
N ASN A 45 10.42 -17.40 6.38
CA ASN A 45 10.35 -18.61 7.21
C ASN A 45 11.65 -19.42 7.18
N ALA A 46 12.23 -19.64 6.00
CA ALA A 46 13.50 -20.33 5.88
C ALA A 46 14.64 -19.55 6.56
N TRP A 47 14.61 -18.22 6.51
CA TRP A 47 15.62 -17.38 7.15
C TRP A 47 15.50 -17.42 8.68
N ALA A 48 14.29 -17.33 9.23
CA ALA A 48 14.04 -17.52 10.67
C ALA A 48 14.55 -18.87 11.18
N SER A 49 14.42 -19.94 10.37
CA SER A 49 14.88 -21.29 10.74
C SER A 49 16.41 -21.40 10.94
N THR A 50 17.17 -20.37 10.57
CA THR A 50 18.62 -20.31 10.80
C THR A 50 19.00 -19.85 12.22
N GLY A 51 18.07 -19.23 12.96
CA GLY A 51 18.27 -18.82 14.35
C GLY A 51 17.59 -19.78 15.34
N ASP A 52 18.08 -19.80 16.57
CA ASP A 52 17.47 -20.60 17.64
C ASP A 52 16.21 -19.90 18.16
N SER A 53 15.11 -20.65 18.31
CA SER A 53 13.87 -20.09 18.88
C SER A 53 14.06 -19.71 20.35
N PRO A 54 13.80 -18.46 20.77
CA PRO A 54 13.86 -18.04 22.18
C PRO A 54 12.90 -18.80 23.11
N SER A 55 11.80 -19.31 22.55
CA SER A 55 10.67 -19.90 23.27
C SER A 55 10.62 -21.44 23.20
N GLN A 56 11.75 -22.13 23.02
CA GLN A 56 11.75 -23.59 22.91
C GLN A 56 11.03 -24.26 24.09
N GLY A 57 9.99 -25.03 23.78
CA GLY A 57 9.20 -25.78 24.77
C GLY A 57 7.97 -25.07 25.32
N VAL A 58 7.70 -23.82 24.92
CA VAL A 58 6.44 -23.13 25.25
C VAL A 58 5.30 -23.63 24.37
N GLN A 59 4.16 -23.95 24.98
CA GLN A 59 2.92 -24.24 24.28
C GLN A 59 2.08 -22.97 24.19
N TYR A 60 1.61 -22.63 22.99
CA TYR A 60 0.78 -21.46 22.75
C TYR A 60 -0.68 -21.86 22.55
N GLU A 61 -1.61 -21.05 23.05
CA GLU A 61 -3.03 -21.13 22.74
C GLU A 61 -3.48 -19.77 22.23
N PHE A 62 -4.11 -19.69 21.07
CA PHE A 62 -4.52 -18.41 20.49
C PHE A 62 -6.04 -18.28 20.56
N ALA A 63 -6.53 -17.13 21.00
CA ALA A 63 -7.95 -16.86 21.10
C ALA A 63 -8.67 -17.14 19.77
N GLY A 64 -9.64 -18.06 19.80
CA GLY A 64 -10.41 -18.45 18.62
C GLY A 64 -9.72 -19.40 17.65
N ILE A 65 -8.43 -19.71 17.82
CA ILE A 65 -7.72 -20.72 17.01
C ILE A 65 -7.60 -22.00 17.81
N GLN A 66 -8.18 -23.04 17.24
CA GLN A 66 -8.48 -24.25 17.97
C GLN A 66 -7.26 -25.21 17.98
N HIS A 67 -6.77 -25.59 19.17
CA HIS A 67 -5.74 -26.62 19.39
C HIS A 67 -6.40 -27.82 20.12
N TYR A 68 -6.94 -28.84 19.42
CA TYR A 68 -7.75 -29.90 20.07
C TYR A 68 -7.60 -31.33 19.57
N VAL A 69 -7.87 -32.29 20.49
CA VAL A 69 -9.08 -33.16 20.70
C VAL A 69 -8.93 -34.06 21.97
N ASN A 70 -9.92 -34.13 22.88
CA ASN A 70 -9.72 -34.65 24.27
C ASN A 70 -8.54 -33.93 24.97
N ASN A 71 -8.34 -32.66 24.57
CA ASN A 71 -7.12 -31.85 24.68
C ASN A 71 -5.92 -32.16 23.76
N ASP A 72 -6.00 -33.02 22.74
CA ASP A 72 -4.90 -33.31 21.78
C ASP A 72 -5.27 -33.32 20.26
N PRO A 73 -4.79 -32.38 19.44
CA PRO A 73 -4.23 -32.71 18.14
C PRO A 73 -2.77 -33.10 18.41
N LEU A 74 -2.55 -34.37 18.72
CA LEU A 74 -1.25 -35.01 18.52
C LEU A 74 -1.20 -35.46 17.06
N ALA A 75 -0.15 -35.05 16.35
CA ALA A 75 0.05 -35.16 14.90
C ALA A 75 -0.98 -34.41 14.03
N GLY A 76 -0.63 -33.18 13.62
CA GLY A 76 -1.37 -32.39 12.62
C GLY A 76 -2.23 -31.28 13.21
N GLU A 77 -1.60 -30.34 13.92
CA GLU A 77 -2.17 -29.02 14.28
C GLU A 77 -3.00 -28.42 13.12
N THR A 78 -4.04 -27.63 13.44
CA THR A 78 -4.82 -26.93 12.41
C THR A 78 -3.87 -26.03 11.59
N ASP A 79 -4.15 -25.87 10.29
CA ASP A 79 -3.29 -25.03 9.45
C ASP A 79 -3.23 -23.58 9.95
N ALA A 80 -4.33 -23.10 10.55
CA ALA A 80 -4.37 -21.80 11.22
C ALA A 80 -3.43 -21.73 12.44
N TYR A 81 -3.36 -22.78 13.27
CA TYR A 81 -2.44 -22.84 14.40
C TYR A 81 -0.98 -22.89 13.93
N LYS A 82 -0.65 -23.77 12.97
CA LYS A 82 0.70 -23.86 12.39
C LYS A 82 1.16 -22.54 11.80
N THR A 83 0.26 -21.87 11.07
CA THR A 83 0.52 -20.57 10.46
C THR A 83 0.82 -19.54 11.55
N MET A 84 0.00 -19.46 12.59
CA MET A 84 0.22 -18.52 13.69
C MET A 84 1.53 -18.80 14.44
N LEU A 85 1.81 -20.07 14.74
CA LEU A 85 3.05 -20.47 15.41
C LEU A 85 4.28 -20.14 14.54
N GLY A 86 4.19 -20.32 13.22
CA GLY A 86 5.23 -19.92 12.28
C GLY A 86 5.49 -18.41 12.30
N LYS A 87 4.44 -17.59 12.24
CA LYS A 87 4.55 -16.12 12.35
C LYS A 87 5.18 -15.69 13.67
N LEU A 88 4.74 -16.30 14.77
CA LEU A 88 5.28 -16.03 16.10
C LEU A 88 6.76 -16.39 16.18
N HIS A 89 7.15 -17.58 15.71
CA HIS A 89 8.54 -18.01 15.67
C HIS A 89 9.41 -17.04 14.87
N VAL A 90 8.97 -16.62 13.69
CA VAL A 90 9.68 -15.62 12.88
C VAL A 90 9.92 -14.34 13.69
N LEU A 91 8.87 -13.79 14.31
CA LEU A 91 9.00 -12.56 15.09
C LEU A 91 9.96 -12.71 16.27
N GLU A 92 9.88 -13.82 17.00
CA GLU A 92 10.76 -14.06 18.15
C GLU A 92 12.23 -14.13 17.76
N VAL A 93 12.55 -14.85 16.68
CA VAL A 93 13.93 -14.99 16.21
C VAL A 93 14.46 -13.65 15.68
N PHE A 94 13.66 -12.91 14.90
CA PHE A 94 14.07 -11.61 14.36
C PHE A 94 14.18 -10.52 15.43
N ASN A 95 13.40 -10.60 16.51
CA ASN A 95 13.49 -9.67 17.64
C ASN A 95 14.48 -10.12 18.72
N ALA A 96 14.95 -11.36 18.68
CA ALA A 96 15.73 -12.01 19.75
C ALA A 96 15.02 -12.04 21.12
N GLU A 97 13.68 -12.06 21.12
CA GLU A 97 12.87 -12.01 22.33
C GLU A 97 11.75 -13.05 22.25
N SER A 98 11.45 -13.70 23.38
CA SER A 98 10.31 -14.61 23.54
C SER A 98 9.07 -13.81 23.91
N PHE A 99 7.93 -14.11 23.30
CA PHE A 99 6.65 -13.54 23.75
C PHE A 99 6.20 -14.11 25.10
N ALA A 100 6.63 -15.33 25.41
CA ALA A 100 6.44 -15.91 26.74
C ALA A 100 7.52 -15.43 27.71
N ALA A 101 7.09 -14.99 28.89
CA ALA A 101 8.00 -14.65 29.98
C ALA A 101 8.81 -15.88 30.44
N SER A 102 10.01 -15.64 30.96
CA SER A 102 10.88 -16.71 31.47
C SER A 102 10.15 -17.61 32.47
N GLY A 103 10.20 -18.93 32.24
CA GLY A 103 9.56 -19.94 33.10
C GLY A 103 8.10 -20.23 32.78
N VAL A 104 7.50 -19.55 31.80
CA VAL A 104 6.16 -19.88 31.29
C VAL A 104 6.27 -21.06 30.32
N THR A 105 5.46 -22.11 30.54
CA THR A 105 5.39 -23.27 29.63
C THR A 105 4.10 -23.32 28.82
N ASN A 106 3.07 -22.58 29.22
CA ASN A 106 1.79 -22.46 28.52
C ASN A 106 1.39 -20.99 28.48
N LEU A 107 1.14 -20.43 27.29
CA LEU A 107 0.70 -19.05 27.12
C LEU A 107 -0.56 -18.97 26.25
N ALA A 108 -1.64 -18.44 26.84
CA ALA A 108 -2.84 -18.09 26.10
C ALA A 108 -2.78 -16.63 25.61
N LEU A 109 -2.91 -16.43 24.31
CA LEU A 109 -2.88 -15.13 23.64
C LEU A 109 -4.31 -14.68 23.32
N ARG A 110 -4.64 -13.45 23.71
CA ARG A 110 -5.94 -12.83 23.41
C ARG A 110 -6.03 -12.41 21.95
N ALA A 111 -7.26 -12.14 21.47
CA ALA A 111 -7.52 -11.77 20.08
C ALA A 111 -6.75 -10.50 19.65
N ASP A 112 -6.68 -9.49 20.53
CA ASP A 112 -5.89 -8.27 20.31
C ASP A 112 -4.40 -8.55 20.13
N GLN A 113 -3.85 -9.48 20.92
CA GLN A 113 -2.43 -9.88 20.81
C GLN A 113 -2.16 -10.66 19.53
N VAL A 114 -3.09 -11.51 19.11
CA VAL A 114 -3.02 -12.24 17.84
C VAL A 114 -3.05 -11.26 16.65
N THR A 115 -3.90 -10.23 16.71
CA THR A 115 -3.91 -9.15 15.72
C THR A 115 -2.56 -8.46 15.63
N LEU A 116 -1.99 -8.04 16.77
CA LEU A 116 -0.66 -7.40 16.81
C LEU A 116 0.47 -8.30 16.29
N ILE A 117 0.40 -9.61 16.54
CA ILE A 117 1.38 -10.58 15.99
C ILE A 117 1.26 -10.66 14.46
N ASN A 118 0.04 -10.68 13.92
CA ASN A 118 -0.15 -10.66 12.47
C ASN A 118 0.38 -9.37 11.86
N GLU A 119 0.02 -8.22 12.42
CA GLU A 119 0.48 -6.90 11.96
C GLU A 119 2.01 -6.78 12.02
N GLY A 120 2.62 -7.24 13.12
CA GLY A 120 4.07 -7.26 13.26
C GLY A 120 4.76 -8.14 12.22
N TYR A 121 4.21 -9.33 11.94
CA TYR A 121 4.75 -10.23 10.91
C TYR A 121 4.60 -9.64 9.51
N ASP A 122 3.46 -9.03 9.20
CA ASP A 122 3.22 -8.39 7.92
C ASP A 122 4.13 -7.15 7.73
N ALA A 123 4.35 -6.36 8.78
CA ALA A 123 5.31 -5.26 8.78
C ALA A 123 6.75 -5.73 8.56
N LEU A 124 7.17 -6.82 9.21
CA LEU A 124 8.48 -7.43 8.98
C LEU A 124 8.64 -7.87 7.53
N LYS A 125 7.66 -8.61 6.99
CA LYS A 125 7.67 -9.02 5.57
C LYS A 125 7.73 -7.82 4.64
N ALA A 126 6.92 -6.79 4.87
CA ALA A 126 6.94 -5.57 4.07
C ALA A 126 8.33 -4.91 4.06
N GLY A 127 8.98 -4.79 5.22
CA GLY A 127 10.34 -4.26 5.30
C GLY A 127 11.39 -5.12 4.56
N VAL A 128 11.28 -6.45 4.64
CA VAL A 128 12.13 -7.37 3.88
C VAL A 128 11.90 -7.18 2.37
N PHE A 129 10.64 -7.13 1.95
CA PHE A 129 10.24 -6.92 0.55
C PHE A 129 10.79 -5.60 0.00
N ASP A 130 10.54 -4.48 0.70
CA ASP A 130 10.97 -3.15 0.29
C ASP A 130 12.50 -3.08 0.08
N SER A 131 13.25 -3.76 0.95
CA SER A 131 14.70 -3.78 0.87
C SER A 131 15.28 -4.64 -0.29
N LEU A 132 14.47 -5.53 -0.88
CA LEU A 132 14.87 -6.48 -1.92
C LEU A 132 14.32 -6.12 -3.30
N ILE A 133 13.11 -5.56 -3.38
CA ILE A 133 12.44 -5.31 -4.66
C ILE A 133 13.21 -4.33 -5.55
N SER A 134 13.81 -3.29 -4.96
CA SER A 134 14.68 -2.32 -5.66
C SER A 134 15.95 -2.92 -6.25
N LYS A 135 16.37 -4.10 -5.78
CA LYS A 135 17.56 -4.83 -6.25
C LYS A 135 17.22 -5.99 -7.18
N THR A 136 15.92 -6.27 -7.36
CA THR A 136 15.42 -7.38 -8.17
C THR A 136 14.51 -6.82 -9.25
N LEU A 137 13.17 -6.93 -9.11
CA LEU A 137 12.23 -6.55 -10.16
C LEU A 137 12.33 -5.08 -10.59
N LEU A 138 12.56 -4.16 -9.64
CA LEU A 138 12.58 -2.74 -9.97
C LEU A 138 13.94 -2.23 -10.42
N LYS A 139 14.99 -3.06 -10.33
CA LYS A 139 16.34 -2.67 -10.71
C LYS A 139 16.43 -2.12 -12.15
N PRO A 140 15.81 -2.74 -13.17
CA PRO A 140 15.85 -2.22 -14.54
C PRO A 140 15.27 -0.81 -14.67
N TYR A 141 14.22 -0.47 -13.93
CA TYR A 141 13.63 0.87 -13.95
C TYR A 141 14.58 1.90 -13.33
N PHE A 142 15.18 1.60 -12.18
CA PHE A 142 16.17 2.49 -11.56
C PHE A 142 17.42 2.69 -12.44
N ASP A 143 17.90 1.63 -13.09
CA ASP A 143 19.04 1.72 -14.01
C ASP A 143 18.72 2.52 -15.29
N ALA A 144 17.43 2.66 -15.64
CA ALA A 144 16.98 3.37 -16.83
C ALA A 144 16.75 4.88 -16.62
N VAL A 145 16.88 5.38 -15.39
CA VAL A 145 16.85 6.82 -15.10
C VAL A 145 18.15 7.46 -15.62
N ALA A 146 18.03 8.32 -16.62
CA ALA A 146 19.18 9.01 -17.21
C ALA A 146 19.34 10.42 -16.64
N VAL A 147 20.57 10.94 -16.72
CA VAL A 147 20.87 12.35 -16.42
C VAL A 147 21.11 13.06 -17.74
N VAL A 148 20.37 14.14 -17.98
CA VAL A 148 20.49 14.97 -19.18
C VAL A 148 21.00 16.34 -18.79
N ASP A 149 22.08 16.77 -19.45
CA ASP A 149 22.61 18.13 -19.37
C ASP A 149 22.29 18.85 -20.68
N ASP A 150 21.44 19.87 -20.62
CA ASP A 150 21.06 20.68 -21.79
C ASP A 150 21.94 21.94 -21.95
N GLY A 151 23.02 22.04 -21.16
CA GLY A 151 23.94 23.18 -21.12
C GLY A 151 23.46 24.34 -20.25
N SER A 152 22.19 24.34 -19.82
CA SER A 152 21.59 25.35 -18.94
C SER A 152 21.07 24.76 -17.63
N SER A 153 20.72 23.48 -17.62
CA SER A 153 20.24 22.73 -16.47
C SER A 153 20.67 21.26 -16.56
N VAL A 154 20.79 20.63 -15.40
CA VAL A 154 20.91 19.18 -15.27
C VAL A 154 19.57 18.67 -14.79
N ARG A 155 18.95 17.78 -15.56
CA ARG A 155 17.65 17.18 -15.26
C ARG A 155 17.71 15.66 -15.37
N LEU A 156 16.74 15.00 -14.76
CA LEU A 156 16.53 13.57 -14.93
C LEU A 156 15.65 13.32 -16.15
N ASP A 157 15.90 12.20 -16.82
CA ASP A 157 15.13 11.73 -17.96
C ASP A 157 14.60 10.32 -17.67
N TYR A 158 13.28 10.22 -17.69
CA TYR A 158 12.51 9.03 -17.36
C TYR A 158 11.99 8.28 -18.60
N SER A 159 12.33 8.74 -19.81
CA SER A 159 11.87 8.10 -21.05
C SER A 159 12.26 6.62 -21.15
N GLY A 160 13.43 6.24 -20.61
CA GLY A 160 13.86 4.85 -20.49
C GLY A 160 12.96 4.04 -19.54
N VAL A 161 12.58 4.63 -18.40
CA VAL A 161 11.66 4.01 -17.43
C VAL A 161 10.29 3.81 -18.05
N VAL A 162 9.72 4.85 -18.68
CA VAL A 162 8.42 4.81 -19.36
C VAL A 162 8.43 3.76 -20.48
N THR A 163 9.52 3.65 -21.23
CA THR A 163 9.65 2.60 -22.27
C THR A 163 9.57 1.20 -21.68
N LEU A 164 10.28 0.94 -20.58
CA LEU A 164 10.24 -0.35 -19.90
C LEU A 164 8.85 -0.65 -19.32
N LEU A 165 8.22 0.33 -18.64
CA LEU A 165 6.89 0.17 -18.07
C LEU A 165 5.85 -0.10 -19.15
N ASN A 166 5.84 0.68 -20.24
CA ASN A 166 4.96 0.44 -21.38
C ASN A 166 5.16 -0.95 -21.98
N GLN A 167 6.41 -1.40 -22.16
CA GLN A 167 6.67 -2.75 -22.66
C GLN A 167 6.11 -3.81 -21.70
N ARG A 168 6.31 -3.60 -20.40
CA ARG A 168 5.88 -4.53 -19.36
C ARG A 168 4.36 -4.62 -19.29
N ILE A 169 3.67 -3.49 -19.17
CA ILE A 169 2.21 -3.38 -19.11
C ILE A 169 1.57 -3.96 -20.39
N ASN A 170 2.12 -3.67 -21.58
CA ASN A 170 1.60 -4.26 -22.81
C ASN A 170 1.77 -5.79 -22.91
N THR A 171 2.75 -6.35 -22.20
CA THR A 171 3.00 -7.81 -22.19
C THR A 171 2.15 -8.50 -21.13
N ASP A 172 2.08 -7.91 -19.94
CA ASP A 172 1.37 -8.40 -18.76
C ASP A 172 0.89 -7.18 -17.96
N PRO A 173 -0.36 -6.71 -18.20
CA PRO A 173 -0.84 -5.47 -17.63
C PRO A 173 -0.81 -5.46 -16.10
N SER A 174 -1.36 -6.50 -15.47
CA SER A 174 -1.39 -6.60 -14.01
C SER A 174 0.00 -6.62 -13.40
N ALA A 175 0.94 -7.38 -13.99
CA ALA A 175 2.31 -7.39 -13.49
C ALA A 175 3.02 -6.04 -13.69
N GLY A 176 2.82 -5.38 -14.84
CA GLY A 176 3.40 -4.06 -15.10
C GLY A 176 2.85 -2.97 -14.18
N MET A 177 1.54 -2.94 -13.97
CA MET A 177 0.89 -2.02 -13.04
C MET A 177 1.30 -2.30 -11.59
N ALA A 178 1.43 -3.58 -11.20
CA ALA A 178 1.97 -3.95 -9.90
C ALA A 178 3.40 -3.42 -9.71
N GLU A 179 4.28 -3.59 -10.70
CA GLU A 179 5.64 -3.04 -10.66
C GLU A 179 5.64 -1.51 -10.61
N MET A 180 4.69 -0.85 -11.29
CA MET A 180 4.53 0.59 -11.23
C MET A 180 4.11 1.09 -9.84
N VAL A 181 3.15 0.43 -9.19
CA VAL A 181 2.75 0.74 -7.80
C VAL A 181 3.94 0.61 -6.85
N GLU A 182 4.74 -0.45 -7.00
CA GLU A 182 5.94 -0.62 -6.19
C GLU A 182 7.01 0.43 -6.51
N LEU A 183 7.18 0.81 -7.78
CA LEU A 183 8.10 1.86 -8.19
C LEU A 183 7.72 3.21 -7.53
N TYR A 184 6.43 3.55 -7.51
CA TYR A 184 5.91 4.72 -6.81
C TYR A 184 6.12 4.61 -5.29
N ARG A 185 5.85 3.46 -4.68
CA ARG A 185 6.11 3.26 -3.24
C ARG A 185 7.58 3.44 -2.86
N GLN A 186 8.50 2.99 -3.71
CA GLN A 186 9.93 3.04 -3.42
C GLN A 186 10.53 4.43 -3.66
N ALA A 187 10.07 5.15 -4.68
CA ALA A 187 10.72 6.38 -5.15
C ALA A 187 9.78 7.46 -5.72
N GLY A 188 8.46 7.33 -5.54
CA GLY A 188 7.44 8.25 -6.05
C GLY A 188 7.67 9.70 -5.66
N GLY A 189 7.95 9.96 -4.38
CA GLY A 189 8.26 11.32 -3.90
C GLY A 189 9.45 11.95 -4.62
N PHE A 190 10.52 11.17 -4.86
CA PHE A 190 11.67 11.62 -5.64
C PHE A 190 11.30 11.89 -7.10
N PHE A 191 10.49 11.02 -7.72
CA PHE A 191 10.05 11.22 -9.11
C PHE A 191 9.25 12.51 -9.26
N VAL A 192 8.27 12.74 -8.40
CA VAL A 192 7.46 13.97 -8.40
C VAL A 192 8.34 15.21 -8.16
N GLU A 193 9.20 15.19 -7.13
CA GLU A 193 10.11 16.31 -6.84
C GLU A 193 11.09 16.61 -7.97
N SER A 194 11.45 15.59 -8.75
CA SER A 194 12.34 15.73 -9.91
C SER A 194 11.63 16.07 -11.22
N GLY A 195 10.30 16.23 -11.20
CA GLY A 195 9.49 16.68 -12.32
C GLY A 195 8.92 15.56 -13.21
N TRP A 196 8.82 14.33 -12.73
CA TRP A 196 8.04 13.29 -13.40
C TRP A 196 6.63 13.20 -12.81
N ASP A 197 5.63 13.46 -13.64
CA ASP A 197 4.24 13.14 -13.33
C ASP A 197 3.98 11.63 -13.47
N ILE A 198 4.32 10.90 -12.41
CA ILE A 198 4.10 9.45 -12.35
C ILE A 198 2.63 9.11 -12.03
N VAL A 199 1.85 10.06 -11.49
CA VAL A 199 0.45 9.85 -11.12
C VAL A 199 -0.41 9.88 -12.38
N GLU A 200 -0.26 10.91 -13.22
CA GLU A 200 -0.93 10.99 -14.53
C GLU A 200 -0.59 9.76 -15.40
N TYR A 201 0.67 9.33 -15.38
CA TYR A 201 1.07 8.10 -16.08
C TYR A 201 0.38 6.84 -15.52
N PHE A 202 0.09 6.81 -14.21
CA PHE A 202 -0.57 5.67 -13.55
C PHE A 202 -2.04 5.58 -13.95
N GLU A 203 -2.72 6.72 -13.92
CA GLU A 203 -4.12 6.86 -14.34
C GLU A 203 -4.30 6.40 -15.78
N GLY A 204 -3.50 6.94 -16.70
CA GLY A 204 -3.54 6.53 -18.10
C GLY A 204 -3.27 5.03 -18.29
N ALA A 205 -2.40 4.43 -17.47
CA ALA A 205 -2.15 2.99 -17.51
C ALA A 205 -3.33 2.15 -17.01
N ILE A 206 -4.02 2.58 -15.95
CA ILE A 206 -5.24 1.95 -15.44
C ILE A 206 -6.35 2.02 -16.50
N ASN A 207 -6.54 3.17 -17.14
CA ASN A 207 -7.61 3.35 -18.12
C ASN A 207 -7.34 2.52 -19.39
N ALA A 208 -6.08 2.47 -19.83
CA ALA A 208 -5.70 1.64 -20.97
C ALA A 208 -5.83 0.12 -20.70
N HIS A 209 -5.81 -0.30 -19.43
CA HIS A 209 -5.74 -1.71 -19.05
C HIS A 209 -6.63 -2.04 -17.84
N PRO A 210 -7.83 -2.62 -18.06
CA PRO A 210 -8.73 -2.98 -16.97
C PRO A 210 -8.07 -3.89 -15.93
N ALA A 211 -8.29 -3.59 -14.65
CA ALA A 211 -7.75 -4.38 -13.56
C ALA A 211 -8.37 -5.79 -13.52
N ASP A 212 -7.52 -6.80 -13.35
CA ASP A 212 -7.96 -8.14 -12.99
C ASP A 212 -8.10 -8.29 -11.46
N ASP A 213 -8.58 -9.45 -10.99
CA ASP A 213 -8.75 -9.71 -9.56
C ASP A 213 -7.43 -9.56 -8.78
N ASN A 214 -6.29 -9.92 -9.37
CA ASN A 214 -4.98 -9.83 -8.72
C ASN A 214 -4.53 -8.38 -8.55
N LEU A 215 -4.65 -7.55 -9.59
CA LEU A 215 -4.34 -6.14 -9.50
C LEU A 215 -5.30 -5.43 -8.56
N THR A 216 -6.60 -5.69 -8.64
CA THR A 216 -7.60 -5.12 -7.74
C THR A 216 -7.27 -5.42 -6.27
N ALA A 217 -6.95 -6.68 -5.96
CA ALA A 217 -6.54 -7.07 -4.62
C ALA A 217 -5.23 -6.40 -4.18
N LEU A 218 -4.27 -6.25 -5.09
CA LEU A 218 -3.01 -5.56 -4.81
C LEU A 218 -3.22 -4.08 -4.51
N LEU A 219 -3.96 -3.36 -5.36
CA LEU A 219 -4.30 -1.96 -5.18
C LEU A 219 -5.02 -1.76 -3.85
N THR A 220 -6.05 -2.58 -3.58
CA THR A 220 -6.78 -2.53 -2.30
C THR A 220 -5.86 -2.78 -1.11
N SER A 221 -4.89 -3.69 -1.22
CA SER A 221 -3.91 -3.94 -0.15
C SER A 221 -2.99 -2.75 0.14
N TYR A 222 -2.87 -1.84 -0.82
CA TYR A 222 -2.15 -0.57 -0.68
C TYR A 222 -3.04 0.62 -0.37
N GLY A 223 -4.35 0.39 -0.15
CA GLY A 223 -5.31 1.48 0.02
C GLY A 223 -5.48 2.27 -1.28
N ILE A 224 -5.41 1.63 -2.44
CA ILE A 224 -5.68 2.24 -3.74
C ILE A 224 -6.98 1.64 -4.29
N VAL A 225 -7.87 2.49 -4.79
CA VAL A 225 -9.09 2.10 -5.51
C VAL A 225 -9.10 2.82 -6.86
N ALA A 226 -9.47 2.10 -7.91
CA ALA A 226 -9.49 2.63 -9.26
C ALA A 226 -10.80 2.23 -9.98
N GLY A 227 -11.48 3.18 -10.63
CA GLY A 227 -12.65 2.93 -11.49
C GLY A 227 -12.23 2.44 -12.87
N GLY A 228 -11.38 3.21 -13.55
CA GLY A 228 -10.85 2.89 -14.87
C GLY A 228 -11.66 3.55 -15.97
N VAL A 229 -12.09 2.78 -16.98
CA VAL A 229 -12.87 3.34 -18.11
C VAL A 229 -14.37 3.19 -17.85
N GLY A 230 -15.08 4.28 -18.12
CA GLY A 230 -16.53 4.40 -18.00
C GLY A 230 -16.93 5.16 -16.74
N ASN A 231 -18.23 5.45 -16.62
CA ASN A 231 -18.74 6.16 -15.46
C ASN A 231 -18.85 5.22 -14.27
N ASP A 232 -18.04 5.45 -13.24
CA ASP A 232 -17.92 4.62 -12.07
C ASP A 232 -18.59 5.23 -10.83
N SER A 233 -18.96 4.36 -9.89
CA SER A 233 -19.49 4.75 -8.59
C SER A 233 -18.62 4.14 -7.50
N ILE A 234 -17.79 4.99 -6.90
CA ILE A 234 -16.78 4.59 -5.93
C ILE A 234 -17.22 5.06 -4.54
N THR A 235 -17.24 4.15 -3.59
CA THR A 235 -17.47 4.48 -2.17
C THR A 235 -16.43 3.82 -1.30
N THR A 236 -15.72 4.61 -0.51
CA THR A 236 -14.62 4.15 0.34
C THR A 236 -14.92 4.45 1.81
N THR A 237 -14.41 3.61 2.71
CA THR A 237 -14.61 3.75 4.18
C THR A 237 -13.35 3.47 5.00
N ALA A 238 -12.22 3.26 4.33
CA ALA A 238 -10.93 3.00 4.99
C ALA A 238 -10.33 4.30 5.54
N THR A 239 -9.42 4.24 6.52
CA THR A 239 -8.88 5.44 7.17
C THR A 239 -7.96 6.28 6.30
N LEU A 240 -7.19 5.65 5.39
CA LEU A 240 -6.36 6.31 4.39
C LEU A 240 -6.53 5.60 3.06
N ILE A 241 -6.86 6.36 2.01
CA ILE A 241 -7.06 5.77 0.69
C ILE A 241 -6.65 6.73 -0.43
N THR A 242 -6.12 6.19 -1.52
CA THR A 242 -5.96 6.87 -2.80
C THR A 242 -7.04 6.36 -3.75
N VAL A 243 -7.80 7.27 -4.36
CA VAL A 243 -8.87 6.94 -5.32
C VAL A 243 -8.53 7.55 -6.66
N PHE A 244 -8.69 6.75 -7.71
CA PHE A 244 -8.66 7.17 -9.10
C PHE A 244 -10.04 6.88 -9.71
N GLY A 245 -10.74 7.91 -10.20
CA GLY A 245 -11.97 7.73 -10.99
C GLY A 245 -11.62 7.08 -12.32
N GLY A 246 -10.90 7.81 -13.17
CA GLY A 246 -10.38 7.32 -14.44
C GLY A 246 -10.99 8.09 -15.61
N ASP A 247 -11.32 7.40 -16.70
CA ASP A 247 -12.03 8.01 -17.84
C ASP A 247 -13.55 7.85 -17.61
N GLY A 248 -14.32 8.93 -17.63
CA GLY A 248 -15.76 8.86 -17.48
C GLY A 248 -16.28 9.95 -16.55
N ASN A 249 -17.60 10.04 -16.42
CA ASN A 249 -18.18 10.91 -15.41
C ASN A 249 -18.40 10.09 -14.13
N ASP A 250 -17.48 10.21 -13.19
CA ASP A 250 -17.43 9.38 -12.01
C ASP A 250 -18.15 9.99 -10.81
N SER A 251 -18.64 9.13 -9.93
CA SER A 251 -19.24 9.52 -8.66
C SER A 251 -18.42 8.91 -7.52
N ILE A 252 -17.60 9.74 -6.89
CA ILE A 252 -16.68 9.33 -5.84
C ILE A 252 -17.20 9.85 -4.50
N SER A 253 -17.41 8.94 -3.56
CA SER A 253 -17.72 9.27 -2.16
C SER A 253 -16.67 8.68 -1.22
N SER A 254 -15.85 9.54 -0.66
CA SER A 254 -14.82 9.15 0.30
C SER A 254 -15.30 9.36 1.74
N GLY A 255 -15.41 8.26 2.48
CA GLY A 255 -15.67 8.23 3.92
C GLY A 255 -14.39 8.16 4.76
N SER A 256 -13.24 8.36 4.13
CA SER A 256 -11.91 8.18 4.75
C SER A 256 -11.56 9.32 5.71
N GLU A 257 -10.67 9.06 6.67
CA GLU A 257 -10.17 10.10 7.58
C GLU A 257 -9.15 11.01 6.91
N ASN A 258 -8.41 10.51 5.93
CA ASN A 258 -7.61 11.30 5.00
C ASN A 258 -7.64 10.58 3.65
N ALA A 259 -7.85 11.31 2.56
CA ALA A 259 -7.92 10.75 1.22
C ALA A 259 -7.04 11.52 0.24
N THR A 260 -6.61 10.82 -0.80
CA THR A 260 -6.12 11.44 -2.03
C THR A 260 -7.02 10.99 -3.16
N ILE A 261 -7.74 11.90 -3.80
CA ILE A 261 -8.75 11.59 -4.79
C ILE A 261 -8.40 12.30 -6.09
N TYR A 262 -8.37 11.54 -7.18
CA TYR A 262 -8.25 12.04 -8.54
C TYR A 262 -9.52 11.62 -9.29
N GLY A 263 -10.27 12.58 -9.82
CA GLY A 263 -11.43 12.31 -10.67
C GLY A 263 -10.99 11.72 -12.00
N GLY A 264 -10.17 12.47 -12.74
CA GLY A 264 -9.57 12.02 -13.99
C GLY A 264 -10.18 12.75 -15.19
N ASP A 265 -10.46 12.02 -16.27
CA ASP A 265 -11.05 12.56 -17.48
C ASP A 265 -12.58 12.46 -17.41
N GLY A 266 -13.30 13.56 -17.47
CA GLY A 266 -14.75 13.60 -17.52
C GLY A 266 -15.33 14.58 -16.50
N ASN A 267 -16.66 14.67 -16.43
CA ASN A 267 -17.30 15.56 -15.48
C ASN A 267 -17.61 14.79 -14.19
N ASP A 268 -16.74 14.91 -13.20
CA ASP A 268 -16.79 14.12 -11.99
C ASP A 268 -17.60 14.76 -10.87
N THR A 269 -18.14 13.92 -10.00
CA THR A 269 -18.79 14.34 -8.77
C THR A 269 -18.07 13.69 -7.59
N ILE A 270 -17.28 14.50 -6.88
CA ILE A 270 -16.48 14.08 -5.75
C ILE A 270 -17.09 14.64 -4.48
N THR A 271 -17.49 13.76 -3.57
CA THR A 271 -17.91 14.13 -2.21
C THR A 271 -16.97 13.50 -1.21
N ASP A 272 -16.30 14.32 -0.43
CA ASP A 272 -15.39 13.86 0.60
C ASP A 272 -15.84 14.28 1.99
N SER A 273 -15.45 13.49 2.97
CA SER A 273 -15.93 13.60 4.35
C SER A 273 -14.88 14.19 5.27
N TYR A 274 -14.72 13.65 6.48
CA TYR A 274 -13.85 14.22 7.50
C TYR A 274 -12.39 13.92 7.17
N GLY A 275 -11.55 14.94 7.09
CA GLY A 275 -10.12 14.65 6.97
C GLY A 275 -9.27 15.83 6.60
N SER A 276 -7.98 15.55 6.46
CA SER A 276 -7.07 16.40 5.69
C SER A 276 -6.79 15.71 4.35
N ASP A 277 -7.46 16.19 3.33
CA ASP A 277 -7.63 15.50 2.06
C ASP A 277 -6.97 16.26 0.92
N THR A 278 -6.60 15.53 -0.13
CA THR A 278 -6.13 16.11 -1.40
C THR A 278 -7.06 15.62 -2.50
N ILE A 279 -7.73 16.55 -3.18
CA ILE A 279 -8.71 16.26 -4.22
C ILE A 279 -8.35 17.03 -5.48
N GLU A 280 -8.31 16.33 -6.60
CA GLU A 280 -8.12 16.87 -7.94
C GLU A 280 -9.26 16.35 -8.82
N GLY A 281 -10.03 17.27 -9.43
CA GLY A 281 -11.12 16.92 -10.35
C GLY A 281 -10.56 16.31 -11.63
N GLY A 282 -9.66 17.04 -12.29
CA GLY A 282 -8.99 16.58 -13.50
C GLY A 282 -9.45 17.37 -14.71
N ALA A 283 -9.84 16.69 -15.78
CA ALA A 283 -10.29 17.32 -17.01
C ALA A 283 -11.80 17.19 -17.18
N GLY A 284 -12.54 18.29 -17.16
CA GLY A 284 -13.99 18.32 -17.32
C GLY A 284 -14.63 19.37 -16.43
N ASP A 285 -15.95 19.52 -16.51
CA ASP A 285 -16.64 20.43 -15.57
C ASP A 285 -16.96 19.64 -14.28
N ASP A 286 -16.12 19.79 -13.25
CA ASP A 286 -16.18 18.96 -12.04
C ASP A 286 -17.00 19.57 -10.90
N VAL A 287 -17.52 18.69 -10.04
CA VAL A 287 -18.22 19.08 -8.81
C VAL A 287 -17.51 18.46 -7.61
N ILE A 288 -16.80 19.30 -6.85
CA ILE A 288 -16.09 18.90 -5.63
C ILE A 288 -16.85 19.45 -4.41
N ALA A 289 -17.27 18.55 -3.53
CA ALA A 289 -17.94 18.86 -2.28
C ALA A 289 -17.17 18.28 -1.09
N ASP A 290 -16.33 19.11 -0.49
CA ASP A 290 -15.58 18.79 0.72
C ASP A 290 -16.35 19.22 1.98
N GLN A 291 -16.69 18.24 2.83
CA GLN A 291 -17.37 18.47 4.10
C GLN A 291 -16.41 18.38 5.31
N GLY A 292 -15.11 18.19 5.05
CA GLY A 292 -14.08 17.96 6.04
C GLY A 292 -13.73 19.19 6.88
N SER A 293 -13.18 18.93 8.07
CA SER A 293 -12.71 19.98 8.99
C SER A 293 -11.19 20.05 9.11
N GLY A 294 -10.45 19.19 8.40
CA GLY A 294 -8.99 19.22 8.37
C GLY A 294 -8.45 20.26 7.40
N THR A 295 -7.19 20.12 7.02
CA THR A 295 -6.52 21.04 6.09
C THR A 295 -6.50 20.39 4.71
N ASN A 296 -7.34 20.87 3.80
CA ASN A 296 -7.56 20.22 2.51
C ASN A 296 -6.88 20.96 1.37
N VAL A 297 -6.51 20.23 0.33
CA VAL A 297 -6.05 20.75 -0.96
C VAL A 297 -7.08 20.33 -2.00
N LEU A 298 -7.78 21.30 -2.59
CA LEU A 298 -8.85 21.07 -3.56
C LEU A 298 -8.48 21.76 -4.87
N ARG A 299 -8.42 21.00 -5.96
CA ARG A 299 -8.15 21.49 -7.30
C ARG A 299 -9.27 21.03 -8.24
N GLY A 300 -9.84 21.96 -8.99
CA GLY A 300 -10.80 21.63 -10.05
C GLY A 300 -10.08 20.98 -11.22
N GLY A 301 -9.21 21.72 -11.89
CA GLY A 301 -8.37 21.23 -12.98
C GLY A 301 -8.65 21.98 -14.27
N GLU A 302 -8.82 21.28 -15.38
CA GLU A 302 -9.28 21.88 -16.64
C GLU A 302 -10.81 21.83 -16.72
N GLY A 303 -11.47 22.95 -17.00
CA GLY A 303 -12.93 23.01 -17.13
C GLY A 303 -13.55 24.08 -16.24
N ASN A 304 -14.88 24.13 -16.16
CA ASN A 304 -15.59 25.10 -15.32
C ASN A 304 -16.06 24.43 -14.04
N ASP A 305 -15.25 24.50 -13.00
CA ASP A 305 -15.43 23.67 -11.82
C ASP A 305 -16.32 24.31 -10.78
N THR A 306 -17.06 23.49 -10.03
CA THR A 306 -17.79 23.91 -8.85
C THR A 306 -17.20 23.28 -7.61
N ILE A 307 -16.49 24.08 -6.81
CA ILE A 307 -15.84 23.62 -5.58
C ILE A 307 -16.57 24.20 -4.37
N THR A 308 -17.18 23.34 -3.57
CA THR A 308 -17.76 23.68 -2.26
C THR A 308 -16.89 23.08 -1.17
N TYR A 309 -16.45 23.91 -0.21
CA TYR A 309 -15.58 23.48 0.87
C TYR A 309 -15.97 24.08 2.21
N CYS A 310 -15.55 23.44 3.30
CA CYS A 310 -15.85 23.89 4.66
C CYS A 310 -15.14 25.20 5.02
N TYR A 311 -15.90 26.22 5.46
CA TYR A 311 -15.33 27.52 5.87
C TYR A 311 -14.40 27.44 7.10
N TYR A 312 -14.60 26.46 7.99
CA TYR A 312 -13.85 26.35 9.25
C TYR A 312 -12.50 25.65 9.09
N ALA A 313 -12.21 25.13 7.90
CA ALA A 313 -11.01 24.40 7.54
C ALA A 313 -9.95 25.33 6.91
N ASN A 314 -8.67 25.03 7.12
CA ASN A 314 -7.59 25.75 6.46
C ASN A 314 -7.32 25.12 5.09
N ASN A 315 -8.12 25.48 4.10
CA ASN A 315 -8.04 24.86 2.78
C ASN A 315 -7.20 25.66 1.80
N THR A 316 -6.49 24.94 0.94
CA THR A 316 -5.93 25.46 -0.32
C THR A 316 -6.89 25.08 -1.42
N VAL A 317 -7.49 26.06 -2.10
CA VAL A 317 -8.49 25.82 -3.15
C VAL A 317 -8.07 26.53 -4.42
N GLU A 318 -8.01 25.77 -5.50
CA GLU A 318 -7.69 26.24 -6.85
C GLU A 318 -8.77 25.74 -7.80
N GLY A 319 -9.35 26.64 -8.61
CA GLY A 319 -10.30 26.24 -9.64
C GLY A 319 -9.54 25.59 -10.78
N GLY A 320 -8.66 26.35 -11.42
CA GLY A 320 -7.73 25.85 -12.41
C GLY A 320 -7.92 26.62 -13.72
N ALA A 321 -7.98 25.90 -14.84
CA ALA A 321 -8.21 26.50 -16.15
C ALA A 321 -9.70 26.50 -16.50
N GLY A 322 -10.35 27.66 -16.42
CA GLY A 322 -11.73 27.85 -16.86
C GLY A 322 -12.45 28.91 -16.04
N ASP A 323 -13.79 28.94 -16.13
CA ASP A 323 -14.63 29.86 -15.36
C ASP A 323 -15.18 29.16 -14.10
N ASP A 324 -14.40 29.16 -13.02
CA ASP A 324 -14.69 28.38 -11.81
C ASP A 324 -15.64 29.07 -10.81
N LEU A 325 -16.43 28.25 -10.13
CA LEU A 325 -17.25 28.64 -8.98
C LEU A 325 -16.71 28.01 -7.69
N ILE A 326 -16.03 28.83 -6.89
CA ILE A 326 -15.55 28.44 -5.56
C ILE A 326 -16.49 29.00 -4.47
N LYS A 327 -17.05 28.11 -3.66
CA LYS A 327 -18.01 28.44 -2.60
C LYS A 327 -17.55 27.91 -1.25
N ALA A 328 -17.38 28.82 -0.29
CA ALA A 328 -17.27 28.43 1.12
C ALA A 328 -18.66 28.11 1.70
N ASP A 329 -18.81 26.92 2.27
CA ASP A 329 -20.01 26.53 3.01
C ASP A 329 -19.85 26.81 4.52
N TYR A 330 -20.81 27.56 5.06
CA TYR A 330 -20.88 27.91 6.48
C TYR A 330 -21.73 26.92 7.30
N THR A 331 -22.43 25.99 6.65
CA THR A 331 -23.51 25.20 7.26
C THR A 331 -23.10 23.83 7.80
N SER A 332 -21.86 23.38 7.55
CA SER A 332 -21.45 21.98 7.78
C SER A 332 -21.19 21.58 9.24
N TYR A 333 -21.22 22.50 10.22
CA TYR A 333 -20.86 22.16 11.62
C TYR A 333 -21.95 22.41 12.68
N SER A 334 -23.11 23.00 12.34
CA SER A 334 -24.11 23.35 13.36
C SER A 334 -25.04 22.21 13.80
N ASN A 335 -24.90 20.99 13.25
CA ASN A 335 -25.83 19.88 13.52
C ASN A 335 -25.23 18.65 14.23
N TYR A 336 -23.93 18.62 14.53
CA TYR A 336 -23.39 17.61 15.45
C TYR A 336 -23.34 18.18 16.86
N THR A 337 -24.46 17.99 17.56
CA THR A 337 -24.57 18.20 19.01
C THR A 337 -23.47 17.38 19.69
N TYR A 338 -22.42 18.03 20.20
CA TYR A 338 -21.59 17.41 21.22
C TYR A 338 -22.53 17.06 22.37
N ALA A 339 -22.80 15.77 22.55
CA ALA A 339 -23.38 15.27 23.79
C ALA A 339 -22.32 15.53 24.88
N SER A 340 -22.35 16.73 25.45
CA SER A 340 -21.65 17.02 26.68
C SER A 340 -22.30 16.19 27.78
N THR A 341 -21.73 15.02 28.07
CA THR A 341 -21.97 14.35 29.34
C THR A 341 -21.24 15.15 30.41
N PHE A 342 -22.01 15.89 31.19
CA PHE A 342 -21.65 16.22 32.57
C PHE A 342 -21.63 14.95 33.43
#